data_AF-A0A7X6SGU7-F1
#
_entry.id   AF-A0A7X6SGU7-F1
#
_cell.length_a   1.000
_cell.length_b   1.000
_cell.length_c   1.000
_cell.angle_alpha   90.00
_cell.angle_beta   90.00
_cell.angle_gamma   90.00
#
_symmetry.space_group_name_H-M   'P 1'
#
loop_
_entity.id
_entity.type
_entity.pdbx_description
1 polymer ?
#
loop_
_entity_poly.entity_id
_entity_poly.type
_entity_poly.pdbx_seq_one_letter_code
_entity_poly.pdbx_strand_id
1 'polypeptide(L)'
;MTAKASPDPFEIPALAGLAEHELKVLIALAARLDPAVFSDFSGFDLTRIIDLLRGRELVHGSPPTVVAAVARALGRFPAGLAPPSNTPLDDAQIAAALRITGADERRVLDRLAWGPPLGTVSHAQRTITWHEAASPIDRLLALNLLCPVDDSTVILPREVSLTLRGGRLFDRNSGRPPLPRFFTAKETAAPKSGVSAPLPRQAVSSWRSVVDEASRDDIWVELAYAEEDGTLTTAVVRVLLVAHGSVYLVRRAGPRISIPTNRIISAQLLEPVTINDPVLDLDG
;
A
#
# COMPACT_ATOMS: atom_id res chain seq x y z
N MET A 1 -11.93 29.62 29.38
CA MET A 1 -12.05 28.88 28.10
C MET A 1 -10.94 27.83 28.07
N THR A 2 -11.25 26.63 28.53
CA THR A 2 -10.30 25.52 28.64
C THR A 2 -10.11 24.90 27.25
N ALA A 3 -8.92 25.06 26.68
CA ALA A 3 -8.52 24.39 25.45
C ALA A 3 -8.54 22.88 25.68
N LYS A 4 -9.52 22.18 25.09
CA LYS A 4 -9.56 20.72 25.05
C LYS A 4 -8.32 20.27 24.27
N ALA A 5 -7.42 19.55 24.93
CA ALA A 5 -6.24 18.97 24.30
C ALA A 5 -6.69 18.15 23.08
N SER A 6 -6.13 18.45 21.92
CA SER A 6 -6.35 17.63 20.72
C SER A 6 -5.87 16.22 21.02
N PRO A 7 -6.65 15.17 20.74
CA PRO A 7 -6.18 13.81 20.88
C PRO A 7 -4.94 13.61 20.01
N ASP A 8 -3.95 12.90 20.56
CA ASP A 8 -2.69 12.55 19.90
C ASP A 8 -3.00 11.76 18.61
N PRO A 9 -2.43 12.10 17.44
CA PRO A 9 -2.74 11.47 16.13
C PRO A 9 -2.55 9.96 16.02
N PHE A 10 -2.08 9.29 17.07
CA PHE A 10 -1.71 7.87 17.09
C PHE A 10 -2.68 6.99 17.90
N GLU A 11 -3.77 7.54 18.41
CA GLU A 11 -4.79 6.79 19.14
C GLU A 11 -6.17 7.09 18.55
N ILE A 12 -6.60 6.30 17.56
CA ILE A 12 -8.03 6.22 17.26
C ILE A 12 -8.51 4.79 17.59
N PRO A 13 -8.68 4.44 18.89
CA PRO A 13 -9.27 3.16 19.31
C PRO A 13 -10.58 2.85 18.58
N ALA A 14 -11.32 3.90 18.18
CA ALA A 14 -12.56 3.79 17.43
C ALA A 14 -12.41 3.10 16.06
N LEU A 15 -11.20 3.04 15.45
CA LEU A 15 -10.97 2.26 14.23
C LEU A 15 -10.92 0.75 14.50
N ALA A 16 -10.33 0.32 15.62
CA ALA A 16 -10.15 -1.10 15.94
C ALA A 16 -11.48 -1.84 16.13
N GLY A 17 -12.51 -1.15 16.64
CA GLY A 17 -13.84 -1.68 16.88
C GLY A 17 -14.79 -1.68 15.68
N LEU A 18 -14.35 -1.21 14.50
CA LEU A 18 -15.21 -1.17 13.31
C LEU A 18 -15.41 -2.55 12.71
N ALA A 19 -16.66 -2.90 12.40
CA ALA A 19 -16.95 -4.05 11.55
C ALA A 19 -16.40 -3.82 10.13
N GLU A 20 -16.20 -4.89 9.37
CA GLU A 20 -15.62 -4.80 8.02
C GLU A 20 -16.43 -3.88 7.09
N HIS A 21 -17.76 -3.97 7.11
CA HIS A 21 -18.63 -3.13 6.29
C HIS A 21 -18.56 -1.64 6.69
N GLU A 22 -18.46 -1.34 7.99
CA GLU A 22 -18.28 0.03 8.49
C GLU A 22 -16.93 0.61 8.05
N LEU A 23 -15.86 -0.21 8.12
CA LEU A 23 -14.53 0.17 7.66
C LEU A 23 -14.51 0.41 6.14
N LYS A 24 -15.17 -0.44 5.36
CA LYS A 24 -15.27 -0.24 3.90
C LYS A 24 -15.95 1.08 3.56
N VAL A 25 -17.04 1.43 4.25
CA VAL A 25 -17.72 2.72 4.06
C VAL A 25 -16.80 3.88 4.44
N LEU A 26 -16.10 3.78 5.58
CA LEU A 26 -15.16 4.80 6.02
C LEU A 26 -14.01 5.01 5.02
N ILE A 27 -13.48 3.93 4.44
CA ILE A 27 -12.42 3.99 3.42
C ILE A 27 -12.93 4.67 2.13
N ALA A 28 -14.16 4.40 1.70
CA ALA A 28 -14.76 5.07 0.54
C ALA A 28 -14.89 6.58 0.78
N LEU A 29 -15.40 6.98 1.95
CA LEU A 29 -15.50 8.38 2.33
C LEU A 29 -14.11 9.04 2.42
N ALA A 30 -13.10 8.34 2.92
CA ALA A 30 -11.72 8.83 2.96
C ALA A 30 -11.13 9.01 1.55
N ALA A 31 -11.50 8.15 0.60
CA ALA A 31 -11.16 8.29 -0.82
C ALA A 31 -11.95 9.43 -1.51
N ARG A 32 -12.85 10.12 -0.79
CA ARG A 32 -13.80 11.12 -1.33
C ARG A 32 -14.70 10.53 -2.41
N LEU A 33 -15.20 9.33 -2.16
CA LEU A 33 -16.15 8.62 -3.01
C LEU A 33 -17.48 8.49 -2.28
N ASP A 34 -18.59 8.64 -3.01
CA ASP A 34 -19.91 8.31 -2.49
C ASP A 34 -20.07 6.78 -2.48
N PRO A 35 -20.24 6.12 -1.32
CA PRO A 35 -20.46 4.68 -1.27
C PRO A 35 -21.70 4.23 -2.06
N ALA A 36 -22.72 5.08 -2.22
CA ALA A 36 -23.97 4.71 -2.86
C ALA A 36 -23.83 4.37 -4.36
N VAL A 37 -22.77 4.83 -5.03
CA VAL A 37 -22.55 4.56 -6.46
C VAL A 37 -21.80 3.25 -6.73
N PHE A 38 -21.32 2.56 -5.69
CA PHE A 38 -20.52 1.34 -5.85
C PHE A 38 -21.30 0.09 -5.48
N SER A 39 -21.23 -0.91 -6.36
CA SER A 39 -21.87 -2.22 -6.13
C SER A 39 -21.33 -2.93 -4.89
N ASP A 40 -20.11 -2.61 -4.43
CA ASP A 40 -19.49 -3.15 -3.21
C ASP A 40 -20.32 -2.93 -1.94
N PHE A 41 -21.19 -1.92 -1.93
CA PHE A 41 -22.03 -1.56 -0.80
C PHE A 41 -23.50 -1.96 -0.99
N SER A 42 -23.80 -2.72 -2.05
CA SER A 42 -25.16 -3.21 -2.30
C SER A 42 -25.65 -4.04 -1.12
N GLY A 43 -26.78 -3.65 -0.55
CA GLY A 43 -27.36 -4.30 0.63
C GLY A 43 -26.87 -3.75 1.97
N PHE A 44 -25.99 -2.74 2.00
CA PHE A 44 -25.63 -2.06 3.23
C PHE A 44 -26.63 -0.96 3.55
N ASP A 45 -27.00 -0.81 4.83
CA ASP A 45 -27.72 0.35 5.33
C ASP A 45 -26.74 1.52 5.52
N LEU A 46 -26.45 2.22 4.42
CA LEU A 46 -25.45 3.31 4.40
C LEU A 46 -25.80 4.43 5.38
N THR A 47 -27.09 4.78 5.51
CA THR A 47 -27.55 5.81 6.44
C THR A 47 -27.21 5.41 7.88
N ARG A 48 -27.57 4.18 8.29
CA ARG A 48 -27.24 3.67 9.62
C ARG A 48 -25.73 3.61 9.85
N ILE A 49 -24.95 3.15 8.87
CA ILE A 49 -23.49 3.06 9.00
C ILE A 49 -22.88 4.46 9.17
N ILE A 50 -23.30 5.44 8.36
CA ILE A 50 -22.80 6.82 8.46
C ILE A 50 -23.16 7.43 9.82
N ASP A 51 -24.37 7.17 10.34
CA ASP A 51 -24.77 7.63 11.66
C ASP A 51 -23.95 6.97 12.78
N LEU A 52 -23.62 5.68 12.66
CA LEU A 52 -22.70 4.99 13.59
C LEU A 52 -21.29 5.59 13.54
N LEU A 53 -20.76 5.87 12.35
CA LEU A 53 -19.45 6.51 12.17
C LEU A 53 -19.45 7.93 12.75
N ARG A 54 -20.55 8.67 12.62
CA ARG A 54 -20.73 10.00 13.23
C ARG A 54 -20.80 9.91 14.76
N GLY A 55 -21.53 8.93 15.30
CA GLY A 55 -21.60 8.67 16.74
C GLY A 55 -20.25 8.29 17.37
N ARG A 56 -19.31 7.78 16.57
CA ARG A 56 -17.92 7.48 16.96
C ARG A 56 -16.93 8.62 16.65
N GLU A 57 -17.41 9.79 16.24
CA GLU A 57 -16.58 10.96 15.87
C GLU A 57 -15.58 10.69 14.72
N LEU A 58 -15.84 9.69 13.86
CA LEU A 58 -14.98 9.35 12.73
C LEU A 58 -15.31 10.14 11.46
N VAL A 59 -16.55 10.62 11.37
CA VAL A 59 -17.11 11.34 10.23
C VAL A 59 -17.92 12.53 10.73
N HIS A 60 -17.88 13.66 10.03
CA HIS A 60 -18.63 14.87 10.36
C HIS A 60 -19.26 15.52 9.12
N GLY A 61 -20.17 16.46 9.36
CA GLY A 61 -20.79 17.27 8.30
C GLY A 61 -21.84 16.54 7.44
N SER A 62 -22.36 17.29 6.48
CA SER A 62 -23.21 16.85 5.38
C SER A 62 -22.77 17.63 4.14
N PRO A 63 -22.14 16.99 3.13
CA PRO A 63 -21.90 15.55 3.00
C PRO A 63 -20.93 14.98 4.06
N PRO A 64 -21.01 13.67 4.35
CA PRO A 64 -20.16 13.01 5.35
C PRO A 64 -18.69 13.10 4.95
N THR A 65 -17.88 13.73 5.81
CA THR A 65 -16.44 13.91 5.62
C THR A 65 -15.67 13.23 6.74
N VAL A 66 -14.63 12.47 6.39
CA VAL A 66 -13.77 11.78 7.36
C VAL A 66 -12.91 12.79 8.12
N VAL A 67 -12.83 12.65 9.45
CA VAL A 67 -11.99 13.54 10.27
C VAL A 67 -10.51 13.39 9.92
N ALA A 68 -9.75 14.48 10.03
CA ALA A 68 -8.35 14.54 9.58
C ALA A 68 -7.44 13.47 10.20
N ALA A 69 -7.64 13.14 11.49
CA ALA A 69 -6.90 12.09 12.17
C ALA A 69 -7.13 10.71 11.54
N VAL A 70 -8.39 10.39 11.22
CA VAL A 70 -8.77 9.13 10.56
C VAL A 70 -8.24 9.09 9.13
N ALA A 71 -8.35 10.20 8.38
CA ALA A 71 -7.81 10.30 7.03
C ALA A 71 -6.29 10.07 7.01
N ARG A 72 -5.56 10.65 7.97
CA ARG A 72 -4.12 10.39 8.15
C ARG A 72 -3.83 8.93 8.48
N ALA A 73 -4.61 8.32 9.36
CA ALA A 73 -4.45 6.93 9.74
C ALA A 73 -4.63 5.99 8.52
N LEU A 74 -5.66 6.22 7.70
CA LEU A 74 -5.92 5.44 6.48
C LEU A 74 -4.87 5.66 5.37
N GLY A 75 -4.02 6.67 5.51
CA GLY A 75 -2.91 6.95 4.60
C GLY A 75 -3.31 7.74 3.36
N ARG A 76 -2.32 7.96 2.48
CA ARG A 76 -2.42 8.86 1.32
C ARG A 76 -3.37 8.36 0.24
N PHE A 77 -3.50 7.04 0.09
CA PHE A 77 -4.29 6.41 -0.97
C PHE A 77 -5.33 5.45 -0.35
N PRO A 78 -6.41 5.96 0.26
CA PRO A 78 -7.49 5.10 0.73
C PRO A 78 -8.02 4.22 -0.40
N ALA A 79 -8.28 2.94 -0.11
CA ALA A 79 -8.59 1.90 -1.10
C ALA A 79 -7.53 1.67 -2.20
N GLY A 80 -6.29 2.11 -1.98
CA GLY A 80 -5.23 2.08 -3.00
C GLY A 80 -5.55 2.95 -4.21
N LEU A 81 -6.41 3.97 -4.06
CA LEU A 81 -6.78 4.86 -5.14
C LEU A 81 -6.01 6.17 -5.06
N ALA A 82 -5.49 6.61 -6.20
CA ALA A 82 -5.00 7.95 -6.37
C ALA A 82 -6.17 8.98 -6.28
N PRO A 83 -5.84 10.27 -6.16
CA PRO A 83 -6.75 11.33 -6.59
C PRO A 83 -7.13 11.16 -8.09
N PRO A 84 -8.25 11.75 -8.55
CA PRO A 84 -8.48 11.90 -9.98
C PRO A 84 -7.33 12.70 -10.61
N SER A 85 -7.02 12.42 -11.88
CA SER A 85 -6.04 13.24 -12.60
C SER A 85 -6.57 14.67 -12.80
N ASN A 86 -5.68 15.60 -13.14
CA ASN A 86 -6.09 16.98 -13.43
C ASN A 86 -6.96 17.09 -14.68
N THR A 87 -6.85 16.11 -15.60
CA THR A 87 -7.66 16.01 -16.82
C THR A 87 -8.21 14.59 -16.92
N PRO A 88 -9.26 14.25 -16.15
CA PRO A 88 -9.78 12.88 -16.10
C PRO A 88 -10.24 12.38 -17.46
N LEU A 89 -9.84 11.16 -17.79
CA LEU A 89 -10.40 10.44 -18.93
C LEU A 89 -11.77 9.86 -18.56
N ASP A 90 -12.71 9.91 -19.50
CA ASP A 90 -13.98 9.19 -19.37
C ASP A 90 -13.81 7.69 -19.65
N ASP A 91 -14.83 6.90 -19.29
CA ASP A 91 -14.80 5.44 -19.44
C ASP A 91 -14.58 5.00 -20.90
N ALA A 92 -15.08 5.76 -21.87
CA ALA A 92 -14.95 5.43 -23.30
C ALA A 92 -13.52 5.70 -23.80
N GLN A 93 -12.90 6.79 -23.34
CA GLN A 93 -11.50 7.15 -23.59
C GLN A 93 -10.56 6.12 -22.97
N ILE A 94 -10.80 5.73 -21.72
CA ILE A 94 -10.00 4.69 -21.04
C ILE A 94 -10.15 3.36 -21.78
N ALA A 95 -11.37 2.95 -22.12
CA ALA A 95 -11.61 1.72 -22.88
C ALA A 95 -10.92 1.75 -24.26
N ALA A 96 -10.98 2.87 -24.96
CA ALA A 96 -10.31 3.03 -26.26
C ALA A 96 -8.78 2.94 -26.13
N ALA A 97 -8.19 3.57 -25.12
CA ALA A 97 -6.77 3.47 -24.83
C ALA A 97 -6.36 2.04 -24.46
N LEU A 98 -7.12 1.36 -23.60
CA LEU A 98 -6.85 -0.03 -23.21
C LEU A 98 -6.90 -1.01 -24.39
N ARG A 99 -7.73 -0.77 -25.41
CA ARG A 99 -7.77 -1.63 -26.61
C ARG A 99 -6.49 -1.62 -27.43
N ILE A 100 -5.71 -0.53 -27.37
CA ILE A 100 -4.44 -0.41 -28.10
C ILE A 100 -3.21 -0.71 -27.24
N THR A 101 -3.41 -0.96 -25.93
CA THR A 101 -2.33 -1.44 -25.05
C THR A 101 -2.01 -2.91 -25.32
N GLY A 102 -0.72 -3.25 -25.22
CA GLY A 102 -0.23 -4.62 -25.32
C GLY A 102 -0.13 -5.32 -23.96
N ALA A 103 0.48 -6.50 -23.97
CA ALA A 103 0.60 -7.34 -22.77
C ALA A 103 1.50 -6.71 -21.69
N ASP A 104 2.53 -5.97 -22.08
CA ASP A 104 3.48 -5.38 -21.12
C ASP A 104 2.88 -4.17 -20.41
N GLU A 105 2.18 -3.30 -21.14
CA GLU A 105 1.41 -2.19 -20.58
C GLU A 105 0.34 -2.72 -19.62
N ARG A 106 -0.36 -3.79 -20.02
CA ARG A 106 -1.37 -4.41 -19.19
C ARG A 106 -0.79 -4.97 -17.88
N ARG A 107 0.38 -5.60 -17.92
CA ARG A 107 1.08 -6.07 -16.70
C ARG A 107 1.43 -4.92 -15.75
N VAL A 108 1.84 -3.76 -16.28
CA VAL A 108 2.11 -2.57 -15.45
C VAL A 108 0.83 -2.08 -14.79
N LEU A 109 -0.25 -1.92 -15.58
CA LEU A 109 -1.55 -1.47 -15.10
C LEU A 109 -2.14 -2.42 -14.04
N ASP A 110 -2.10 -3.73 -14.27
CA ASP A 110 -2.63 -4.74 -13.34
C ASP A 110 -1.88 -4.71 -12.00
N ARG A 111 -0.56 -4.44 -12.02
CA ARG A 111 0.27 -4.32 -10.80
C ARG A 111 -0.12 -3.11 -9.95
N LEU A 112 -0.42 -1.99 -10.60
CA LEU A 112 -0.80 -0.73 -9.95
C LEU A 112 -2.28 -0.69 -9.58
N ALA A 113 -3.13 -1.44 -10.27
CA ALA A 113 -4.58 -1.38 -10.14
C ALA A 113 -5.05 -1.57 -8.71
N TRP A 114 -4.52 -2.53 -7.95
CA TRP A 114 -4.93 -2.81 -6.55
C TRP A 114 -3.90 -2.41 -5.50
N GLY A 115 -2.68 -2.04 -5.93
CA GLY A 115 -1.60 -1.64 -5.04
C GLY A 115 -1.62 -0.15 -4.68
N PRO A 116 -0.56 0.37 -4.03
CA PRO A 116 -0.29 1.80 -4.09
C PRO A 116 -0.23 2.20 -5.57
N PRO A 117 -0.91 3.28 -5.97
CA PRO A 117 -1.02 3.66 -7.37
C PRO A 117 0.28 4.24 -7.94
N LEU A 118 1.40 4.19 -7.22
CA LEU A 118 2.68 4.79 -7.61
C LEU A 118 3.62 3.76 -8.26
N GLY A 119 4.33 4.19 -9.28
CA GLY A 119 5.45 3.47 -9.89
C GLY A 119 6.66 4.40 -10.05
N THR A 120 7.87 3.85 -10.00
CA THR A 120 9.11 4.57 -10.24
C THR A 120 9.54 4.44 -11.69
N VAL A 121 9.96 5.55 -12.31
CA VAL A 121 10.48 5.59 -13.68
C VAL A 121 11.33 6.84 -13.86
N SER A 122 12.46 6.74 -14.57
CA SER A 122 13.28 7.90 -14.89
C SER A 122 12.59 8.82 -15.91
N HIS A 123 12.80 10.13 -15.76
CA HIS A 123 12.35 11.18 -16.67
C HIS A 123 10.84 11.21 -16.92
N ALA A 124 10.03 10.94 -15.90
CA ALA A 124 8.58 10.76 -16.03
C ALA A 124 7.85 12.01 -16.60
N GLN A 125 8.39 13.22 -16.41
CA GLN A 125 7.77 14.46 -16.88
C GLN A 125 8.06 14.79 -18.34
N ARG A 126 8.84 13.97 -19.05
CA ARG A 126 9.12 14.18 -20.47
C ARG A 126 7.84 14.13 -21.29
N THR A 127 7.74 14.98 -22.32
CA THR A 127 6.65 14.91 -23.28
C THR A 127 6.89 13.71 -24.21
N ILE A 128 5.92 12.80 -24.30
CA ILE A 128 6.00 11.59 -25.11
C ILE A 128 4.79 11.55 -26.03
N THR A 129 5.01 11.46 -27.34
CA THR A 129 3.94 11.10 -28.27
C THR A 129 3.86 9.59 -28.43
N TRP A 130 2.68 9.07 -28.80
CA TRP A 130 2.48 7.63 -29.00
C TRP A 130 3.50 7.00 -29.98
N HIS A 131 3.91 7.75 -31.00
CA HIS A 131 4.87 7.27 -32.01
C HIS A 131 6.32 7.24 -31.53
N GLU A 132 6.66 7.99 -30.48
CA GLU A 132 8.01 8.07 -29.90
C GLU A 132 8.18 7.13 -28.69
N ALA A 133 7.09 6.50 -28.25
CA ALA A 133 7.06 5.73 -27.01
C ALA A 133 7.85 4.42 -27.12
N ALA A 134 9.04 4.40 -26.51
CA ALA A 134 9.97 3.28 -26.57
C ALA A 134 9.68 2.17 -25.53
N SER A 135 9.07 2.52 -24.39
CA SER A 135 8.79 1.59 -23.29
C SER A 135 7.28 1.42 -23.02
N PRO A 136 6.86 0.35 -22.30
CA PRO A 136 5.47 0.20 -21.87
C PRO A 136 4.98 1.39 -21.02
N ILE A 137 5.83 1.95 -20.17
CA ILE A 137 5.47 3.11 -19.34
C ILE A 137 5.30 4.35 -20.22
N ASP A 138 6.14 4.53 -21.24
CA ASP A 138 6.07 5.65 -22.18
C ASP A 138 4.76 5.63 -22.96
N ARG A 139 4.33 4.45 -23.38
CA ARG A 139 3.05 4.24 -24.07
C ARG A 139 1.89 4.57 -23.16
N LEU A 140 1.94 4.15 -21.90
CA LEU A 140 0.90 4.47 -20.91
C LEU A 140 0.84 5.96 -20.58
N LEU A 141 1.98 6.65 -20.52
CA LEU A 141 2.06 8.10 -20.37
C LEU A 141 1.50 8.83 -21.59
N ALA A 142 1.85 8.40 -22.81
CA ALA A 142 1.34 8.97 -24.05
C ALA A 142 -0.19 8.81 -24.19
N LEU A 143 -0.76 7.75 -23.59
CA LEU A 143 -2.21 7.52 -23.53
C LEU A 143 -2.91 8.19 -22.34
N ASN A 144 -2.18 8.90 -21.48
CA ASN A 144 -2.68 9.46 -20.21
C ASN A 144 -3.28 8.40 -19.27
N LEU A 145 -2.95 7.12 -19.45
CA LEU A 145 -3.34 6.04 -18.54
C LEU A 145 -2.48 6.04 -17.27
N LEU A 146 -1.27 6.61 -17.35
CA LEU A 146 -0.45 7.01 -16.21
C LEU A 146 -0.20 8.51 -16.27
N CYS A 147 0.01 9.14 -15.11
CA CYS A 147 0.41 10.54 -15.02
C CYS A 147 1.73 10.68 -14.25
N PRO A 148 2.63 11.59 -14.66
CA PRO A 148 3.80 11.92 -13.86
C PRO A 148 3.39 12.70 -12.60
N VAL A 149 4.02 12.38 -11.47
CA VAL A 149 3.91 13.12 -10.21
C VAL A 149 5.11 14.04 -10.02
N ASP A 150 6.31 13.49 -10.25
CA ASP A 150 7.60 14.17 -10.26
C ASP A 150 8.47 13.56 -11.38
N ASP A 151 9.75 13.93 -11.49
CA ASP A 151 10.62 13.43 -12.56
C ASP A 151 10.93 11.92 -12.48
N SER A 152 10.70 11.31 -11.31
CA SER A 152 11.05 9.91 -11.03
C SER A 152 9.86 9.01 -10.73
N THR A 153 8.63 9.57 -10.73
CA THR A 153 7.45 8.91 -10.21
C THR A 153 6.25 9.11 -11.12
N VAL A 154 5.57 8.02 -11.42
CA VAL A 154 4.26 8.00 -12.08
C VAL A 154 3.18 7.52 -11.12
N ILE A 155 1.95 7.94 -11.38
CA ILE A 155 0.76 7.51 -10.65
C ILE A 155 -0.30 7.00 -11.62
N LEU A 156 -1.00 5.93 -11.22
CA LEU A 156 -2.20 5.44 -11.86
C LEU A 156 -3.40 6.24 -11.37
N PRO A 157 -4.05 7.05 -12.23
CA PRO A 157 -5.20 7.84 -11.82
C PRO A 157 -6.37 6.99 -11.35
N ARG A 158 -7.26 7.61 -10.57
CA ARG A 158 -8.42 6.95 -9.97
C ARG A 158 -9.35 6.34 -11.00
N GLU A 159 -9.72 7.11 -12.00
CA GLU A 159 -10.63 6.75 -13.09
C GLU A 159 -10.13 5.53 -13.85
N VAL A 160 -8.82 5.47 -14.12
CA VAL A 160 -8.17 4.33 -14.76
C VAL A 160 -8.19 3.11 -13.83
N SER A 161 -7.84 3.31 -12.55
CA SER A 161 -7.89 2.24 -11.55
C SER A 161 -9.28 1.63 -11.42
N LEU A 162 -10.32 2.46 -11.31
CA LEU A 162 -11.70 2.00 -11.17
C LEU A 162 -12.18 1.25 -12.42
N THR A 163 -11.79 1.71 -13.61
CA THR A 163 -12.08 1.00 -14.87
C THR A 163 -11.41 -0.38 -14.89
N LEU A 164 -10.12 -0.46 -14.54
CA LEU A 164 -9.37 -1.72 -14.46
C LEU A 164 -9.94 -2.70 -13.42
N ARG A 165 -10.49 -2.16 -12.31
CA ARG A 165 -11.14 -2.94 -11.25
C ARG A 165 -12.57 -3.35 -11.60
N GLY A 166 -13.12 -2.90 -12.73
CA GLY A 166 -14.50 -3.14 -13.13
C GLY A 166 -15.51 -2.44 -12.21
N GLY A 167 -15.23 -1.20 -11.82
CA GLY A 167 -16.10 -0.38 -10.97
C GLY A 167 -16.10 -0.82 -9.49
N ARG A 168 -15.15 -1.64 -9.06
CA ARG A 168 -15.05 -2.11 -7.68
C ARG A 168 -14.05 -1.32 -6.86
N LEU A 169 -14.41 -1.03 -5.62
CA LEU A 169 -13.53 -0.36 -4.67
C LEU A 169 -12.62 -1.37 -3.94
N PHE A 170 -13.10 -2.59 -3.69
CA PHE A 170 -12.38 -3.62 -2.95
C PHE A 170 -12.20 -4.90 -3.78
N ASP A 171 -11.07 -5.58 -3.60
CA ASP A 171 -10.82 -6.88 -4.22
C ASP A 171 -11.57 -7.95 -3.43
N ARG A 172 -12.39 -8.75 -4.10
CA ARG A 172 -13.16 -9.84 -3.48
C ARG A 172 -12.27 -10.97 -2.94
N ASN A 173 -11.07 -11.11 -3.50
CA ASN A 173 -10.08 -12.08 -3.07
C ASN A 173 -9.22 -11.56 -1.93
N SER A 174 -9.33 -10.26 -1.62
CA SER A 174 -8.66 -9.66 -0.46
C SER A 174 -9.53 -9.80 0.79
N GLY A 175 -8.89 -10.10 1.93
CA GLY A 175 -9.57 -10.12 3.22
C GLY A 175 -9.97 -8.71 3.70
N ARG A 176 -10.35 -8.60 4.98
CA ARG A 176 -10.66 -7.30 5.61
C ARG A 176 -9.57 -6.25 5.28
N PRO A 177 -9.95 -5.03 4.82
CA PRO A 177 -8.98 -3.97 4.58
C PRO A 177 -8.12 -3.76 5.84
N PRO A 178 -6.78 -3.73 5.72
CA PRO A 178 -5.91 -3.64 6.88
C PRO A 178 -6.17 -2.32 7.60
N LEU A 179 -6.50 -2.40 8.90
CA LEU A 179 -6.50 -1.25 9.77
C LEU A 179 -5.05 -0.88 10.14
N PRO A 180 -4.72 0.41 10.24
CA PRO A 180 -3.54 0.84 10.97
C PRO A 180 -3.70 0.37 12.42
N ARG A 181 -2.89 -0.59 12.88
CA ARG A 181 -2.87 -0.99 14.29
C ARG A 181 -1.96 -0.02 15.06
N PHE A 182 -2.44 0.51 16.17
CA PHE A 182 -1.67 1.38 17.07
C PHE A 182 -1.28 0.61 18.33
N PHE A 183 -0.02 0.72 18.75
CA PHE A 183 0.44 0.19 20.02
C PHE A 183 0.17 1.21 21.14
N THR A 184 -0.51 0.81 22.21
CA THR A 184 -0.51 1.59 23.45
C THR A 184 0.87 1.48 24.10
N ALA A 185 1.48 2.60 24.45
CA ALA A 185 2.78 2.66 25.15
C ALA A 185 2.78 2.03 26.57
N LYS A 186 1.72 1.31 26.95
CA LYS A 186 1.55 0.71 28.27
C LYS A 186 2.00 -0.76 28.36
N GLU A 187 2.41 -1.36 27.26
CA GLU A 187 2.89 -2.76 27.19
C GLU A 187 4.42 -2.88 27.05
N THR A 188 5.15 -1.90 27.59
CA THR A 188 6.62 -1.94 27.73
C THR A 188 7.05 -2.07 29.20
N ALA A 189 6.25 -2.74 30.03
CA ALA A 189 6.73 -3.23 31.31
C ALA A 189 7.48 -4.55 31.08
N ALA A 190 8.76 -4.45 30.71
CA ALA A 190 9.68 -5.58 30.71
C ALA A 190 9.66 -6.27 32.09
N PRO A 191 9.61 -7.61 32.17
CA PRO A 191 9.86 -8.29 33.43
C PRO A 191 11.31 -8.01 33.86
N LYS A 192 11.46 -7.46 35.07
CA LYS A 192 12.77 -7.29 35.69
C LYS A 192 13.31 -8.65 36.13
N SER A 193 14.64 -8.74 36.08
CA SER A 193 15.56 -9.67 36.77
C SER A 193 15.95 -10.98 36.06
N GLY A 194 17.26 -11.18 35.92
CA GLY A 194 17.88 -12.46 35.57
C GLY A 194 19.23 -12.32 34.86
N VAL A 195 20.32 -12.28 35.62
CA VAL A 195 21.74 -12.22 35.20
C VAL A 195 22.13 -13.34 34.21
N SER A 196 22.88 -13.03 33.12
CA SER A 196 24.27 -13.49 32.89
C SER A 196 24.77 -13.38 31.43
N ALA A 197 26.08 -13.16 31.32
CA ALA A 197 27.02 -13.28 30.18
C ALA A 197 27.14 -12.12 29.16
N PRO A 198 28.36 -11.53 28.99
CA PRO A 198 28.64 -10.60 27.92
C PRO A 198 28.87 -11.37 26.60
N LEU A 199 27.92 -11.25 25.67
CA LEU A 199 28.15 -11.67 24.29
C LEU A 199 29.13 -10.71 23.59
N PRO A 200 30.01 -11.20 22.71
CA PRO A 200 30.96 -10.37 21.98
C PRO A 200 30.19 -9.39 21.09
N ARG A 201 30.66 -8.14 21.02
CA ARG A 201 30.22 -7.16 20.01
C ARG A 201 30.67 -7.63 18.62
N GLN A 202 29.99 -8.61 18.06
CA GLN A 202 29.95 -8.76 16.61
C GLN A 202 29.07 -7.63 16.08
N ALA A 203 29.58 -6.92 15.07
CA ALA A 203 28.82 -5.92 14.34
C ALA A 203 27.59 -6.61 13.74
N VAL A 204 26.47 -6.52 14.45
CA VAL A 204 25.17 -6.94 13.94
C VAL A 204 24.95 -6.04 12.73
N SER A 205 25.10 -6.58 11.53
CA SER A 205 24.53 -5.97 10.33
C SER A 205 23.05 -5.83 10.65
N SER A 206 22.68 -4.64 11.09
CA SER A 206 21.34 -4.35 11.55
C SER A 206 20.43 -4.68 10.39
N TRP A 207 19.54 -5.66 10.54
CA TRP A 207 18.55 -6.01 9.53
C TRP A 207 17.83 -4.76 8.99
N ARG A 208 17.79 -3.66 9.78
CA ARG A 208 17.33 -2.34 9.34
C ARG A 208 18.06 -1.83 8.12
N SER A 209 19.39 -1.86 8.10
CA SER A 209 20.18 -1.38 6.97
C SER A 209 19.85 -2.16 5.70
N VAL A 210 19.68 -3.49 5.82
CA VAL A 210 19.27 -4.35 4.70
C VAL A 210 17.86 -4.05 4.23
N VAL A 211 16.92 -3.81 5.16
CA VAL A 211 15.53 -3.47 4.83
C VAL A 211 15.42 -2.07 4.22
N ASP A 212 16.19 -1.10 4.71
CA ASP A 212 16.23 0.28 4.19
C ASP A 212 16.87 0.30 2.79
N GLU A 213 17.92 -0.49 2.58
CA GLU A 213 18.53 -0.72 1.27
C GLU A 213 17.55 -1.38 0.32
N ALA A 214 16.92 -2.49 0.72
CA ALA A 214 15.92 -3.15 -0.10
C ALA A 214 14.69 -2.30 -0.41
N SER A 215 14.29 -1.40 0.51
CA SER A 215 13.21 -0.44 0.26
C SER A 215 13.61 0.63 -0.74
N ARG A 216 14.90 1.02 -0.78
CA ARG A 216 15.43 2.06 -1.67
C ARG A 216 15.70 1.51 -3.05
N ASP A 217 16.34 0.35 -3.11
CA ASP A 217 16.89 -0.27 -4.30
C ASP A 217 15.97 -1.36 -4.86
N ASP A 218 14.81 -1.56 -4.23
CA ASP A 218 13.71 -2.41 -4.67
C ASP A 218 14.08 -3.90 -4.79
N ILE A 219 14.91 -4.36 -3.86
CA ILE A 219 15.52 -5.70 -3.87
C ILE A 219 14.65 -6.67 -3.06
N TRP A 220 14.60 -7.94 -3.50
CA TRP A 220 13.99 -9.01 -2.71
C TRP A 220 14.91 -9.43 -1.57
N VAL A 221 14.33 -9.58 -0.39
CA VAL A 221 15.03 -9.88 0.86
C VAL A 221 14.45 -11.15 1.45
N GLU A 222 15.31 -12.03 1.92
CA GLU A 222 14.89 -13.08 2.84
C GLU A 222 14.76 -12.48 4.24
N LEU A 223 13.54 -12.46 4.77
CA LEU A 223 13.23 -11.87 6.07
C LEU A 223 12.80 -12.97 7.04
N ALA A 224 13.52 -13.09 8.15
CA ALA A 224 13.11 -13.92 9.28
C ALA A 224 12.41 -13.04 10.33
N TYR A 225 11.21 -13.45 10.74
CA TYR A 225 10.41 -12.71 11.69
C TYR A 225 9.51 -13.64 12.52
N ALA A 226 9.10 -13.19 13.70
CA ALA A 226 8.13 -13.92 14.52
C ALA A 226 6.70 -13.60 14.06
N GLU A 227 5.84 -14.62 13.90
CA GLU A 227 4.40 -14.52 13.67
C GLU A 227 3.65 -14.09 14.95
N GLU A 228 2.35 -13.79 14.86
CA GLU A 228 1.58 -13.21 15.97
C GLU A 228 1.42 -14.18 17.15
N ASP A 229 1.50 -15.49 16.88
CA ASP A 229 1.53 -16.58 17.84
C ASP A 229 2.93 -16.88 18.40
N GLY A 230 3.96 -16.14 17.97
CA GLY A 230 5.36 -16.36 18.34
C GLY A 230 6.10 -17.36 17.44
N THR A 231 5.45 -17.95 16.43
CA THR A 231 6.07 -18.89 15.49
C THR A 231 7.13 -18.18 14.65
N LEU A 232 8.35 -18.69 14.62
CA LEU A 232 9.40 -18.14 13.77
C LEU A 232 9.17 -18.53 12.31
N THR A 233 9.07 -17.52 11.44
CA THR A 233 8.80 -17.70 10.01
C THR A 233 9.84 -16.96 9.18
N THR A 234 10.30 -17.61 8.12
CA THR A 234 11.16 -17.00 7.11
C THR A 234 10.37 -16.87 5.82
N ALA A 235 10.45 -15.71 5.18
CA ALA A 235 9.80 -15.47 3.90
C ALA A 235 10.66 -14.60 2.99
N VAL A 236 10.62 -14.91 1.69
CA VAL A 236 11.15 -14.02 0.66
C VAL A 236 10.15 -12.91 0.42
N VAL A 237 10.56 -11.69 0.73
CA VAL A 237 9.71 -10.50 0.74
C VAL A 237 10.34 -9.35 -0.04
N ARG A 238 9.50 -8.48 -0.57
CA ARG A 238 9.92 -7.20 -1.12
C ARG A 238 9.43 -6.09 -0.20
N VAL A 239 10.34 -5.18 0.16
CA VAL A 239 10.05 -4.07 1.08
C VAL A 239 9.37 -2.95 0.31
N LEU A 240 8.16 -2.62 0.72
CA LEU A 240 7.35 -1.56 0.11
C LEU A 240 7.62 -0.21 0.79
N LEU A 241 7.77 -0.22 2.11
CA LEU A 241 8.01 0.96 2.93
C LEU A 241 8.48 0.54 4.33
N VAL A 242 9.36 1.35 4.93
CA VAL A 242 9.63 1.33 6.36
C VAL A 242 9.05 2.59 6.96
N ALA A 243 8.01 2.43 7.79
CA ALA A 243 7.39 3.57 8.45
C ALA A 243 6.73 3.14 9.76
N HIS A 244 6.72 4.04 10.74
CA HIS A 244 5.98 3.87 11.98
C HIS A 244 6.36 2.59 12.75
N GLY A 245 7.65 2.24 12.76
CA GLY A 245 8.14 1.06 13.48
C GLY A 245 7.66 -0.27 12.89
N SER A 246 7.18 -0.29 11.64
CA SER A 246 6.82 -1.50 10.90
C SER A 246 7.43 -1.49 9.51
N VAL A 247 7.62 -2.68 8.97
CA VAL A 247 8.08 -2.90 7.60
C VAL A 247 6.92 -3.48 6.81
N TYR A 248 6.54 -2.76 5.77
CA TYR A 248 5.46 -3.14 4.87
C TYR A 248 6.07 -3.96 3.74
N LEU A 249 5.54 -5.16 3.51
CA LEU A 249 6.17 -6.18 2.72
C LEU A 249 5.16 -6.83 1.77
N VAL A 250 5.66 -7.43 0.70
CA VAL A 250 4.90 -8.39 -0.09
C VAL A 250 5.68 -9.70 -0.18
N ARG A 251 5.04 -10.83 0.13
CA ARG A 251 5.66 -12.15 -0.03
C ARG A 251 5.77 -12.52 -1.50
N ARG A 252 6.84 -13.20 -1.89
CA ARG A 252 7.00 -13.76 -3.25
C ARG A 252 5.87 -14.76 -3.50
N ALA A 253 4.97 -14.45 -4.42
CA ALA A 253 3.73 -15.21 -4.68
C ALA A 253 2.78 -15.35 -3.47
N GLY A 254 2.70 -14.32 -2.62
CA GLY A 254 1.85 -14.34 -1.43
C GLY A 254 1.21 -12.99 -1.11
N PRO A 255 0.43 -12.93 -0.02
CA PRO A 255 -0.25 -11.70 0.37
C PRO A 255 0.75 -10.61 0.79
N ARG A 256 0.27 -9.37 0.75
CA ARG A 256 0.96 -8.25 1.42
C ARG A 256 0.88 -8.47 2.93
N ILE A 257 1.99 -8.28 3.60
CA ILE A 257 2.11 -8.45 5.05
C ILE A 257 2.78 -7.21 5.65
N SER A 258 2.45 -6.90 6.89
CA SER A 258 3.11 -5.84 7.64
C SER A 258 3.71 -6.45 8.89
N ILE A 259 5.02 -6.28 9.07
CA ILE A 259 5.76 -6.87 10.17
C ILE A 259 6.33 -5.76 11.05
N PRO A 260 5.95 -5.70 12.32
CA PRO A 260 6.56 -4.78 13.28
C PRO A 260 8.07 -4.96 13.35
N THR A 261 8.82 -3.86 13.39
CA THR A 261 10.30 -3.86 13.41
C THR A 261 10.89 -4.62 14.59
N ASN A 262 10.18 -4.72 15.72
CA ASN A 262 10.58 -5.51 16.88
C ASN A 262 10.35 -7.02 16.72
N ARG A 263 9.59 -7.45 15.70
CA ARG A 263 9.37 -8.85 15.34
C ARG A 263 10.32 -9.34 14.26
N ILE A 264 11.12 -8.44 13.67
CA ILE A 264 12.14 -8.80 12.67
C ILE A 264 13.39 -9.27 13.40
N ILE A 265 13.86 -10.45 13.01
CA ILE A 265 14.98 -11.15 13.62
C ILE A 265 16.22 -10.96 12.76
N SER A 266 16.10 -11.18 11.45
CA SER A 266 17.16 -10.96 10.48
C SER A 266 16.58 -10.62 9.10
N ALA A 267 17.40 -9.96 8.29
CA ALA A 267 17.13 -9.65 6.90
C ALA A 267 18.40 -9.91 6.10
N GLN A 268 18.29 -10.61 4.98
CA GLN A 268 19.41 -10.88 4.08
C GLN A 268 19.01 -10.56 2.65
N LEU A 269 19.81 -9.74 1.95
CA LEU A 269 19.62 -9.50 0.53
C LEU A 269 19.72 -10.83 -0.21
N LEU A 270 18.78 -11.10 -1.10
CA LEU A 270 18.91 -12.22 -2.01
C LEU A 270 19.78 -11.79 -3.19
N GLU A 271 20.76 -12.62 -3.53
CA GLU A 271 21.48 -12.44 -4.78
C GLU A 271 20.47 -12.46 -5.94
N PRO A 272 20.62 -11.58 -6.95
CA PRO A 272 19.72 -11.56 -8.09
C PRO A 272 19.66 -12.95 -8.72
N VAL A 273 18.45 -13.49 -8.88
CA VAL A 273 18.29 -14.70 -9.70
C VAL A 273 18.59 -14.30 -11.14
N THR A 274 19.79 -14.64 -11.60
CA THR A 274 20.20 -14.51 -12.99
C THR A 274 19.31 -15.41 -13.85
N ILE A 275 18.27 -14.86 -14.45
CA ILE A 275 17.56 -15.54 -15.55
C ILE A 275 18.40 -15.31 -16.81
N ASN A 276 19.54 -15.99 -16.86
CA ASN A 276 20.41 -16.28 -18.01
C ASN A 276 21.74 -16.82 -17.43
N ASP A 277 21.75 -18.09 -17.02
CA ASP A 277 23.00 -18.83 -17.17
C ASP A 277 23.21 -19.03 -18.67
N PRO A 278 24.34 -18.60 -19.27
CA PRO A 278 24.75 -19.21 -20.53
C PRO A 278 24.95 -20.71 -20.28
N VAL A 279 24.53 -21.51 -21.25
CA VAL A 279 24.78 -22.95 -21.27
C VAL A 279 26.26 -23.20 -21.00
N LEU A 280 26.53 -24.05 -20.01
CA LEU A 280 27.78 -24.79 -19.93
C LEU A 280 27.88 -25.65 -21.18
N ASP A 281 28.55 -25.16 -22.23
CA ASP A 281 29.20 -26.03 -23.18
C ASP A 281 30.63 -26.26 -22.67
N LEU A 282 30.76 -27.39 -21.98
CA LEU A 282 32.00 -28.13 -21.91
C LEU A 282 32.26 -28.71 -23.31
N ASP A 283 33.49 -28.54 -23.78
CA ASP A 283 34.15 -29.30 -24.84
C ASP A 283 33.69 -29.07 -26.30
N GLY A 284 34.61 -28.45 -27.05
CA GLY A 284 34.61 -28.28 -28.50
C GLY A 284 35.72 -27.35 -28.96
#